data_AF-A0A0B5I9C2-F1
#
_entry.id   AF-A0A0B5I9C2-F1
#
_cell.length_a   1.000
_cell.length_b   1.000
_cell.length_c   1.000
_cell.angle_alpha   90.00
_cell.angle_beta   90.00
_cell.angle_gamma   90.00
#
_symmetry.space_group_name_H-M   'P 1'
#
loop_
_entity.id
_entity.type
_entity.pdbx_description
1 polymer ?
#
loop_
_entity_poly.entity_id
_entity_poly.type
_entity_poly.pdbx_seq_one_letter_code
_entity_poly.pdbx_strand_id
1 'polypeptide(L)'
;MTDSIGPELALTVPGEYVMVPLDLAENLGEGADRPVGELDGGACPELAELARACRGEVFVRAEGLDRDDLLLHDVDRLYRLVGLRRHRRIFVQYDATGRLRAAALAYRGPLGFNFSFLENRCDVLVSPELDETEAQRALDALIAAASTAYKDFEPGCVPVAGETPMDRLVRAGAEAVRPYTRAIWLAEAYPDVHRHIDRLYASRLRGRGQNPRRNP
;
A
#
# COMPACT_ATOMS: atom_id res chain seq x y z
N MET A 1 9.61 28.03 -16.99
CA MET A 1 9.56 26.92 -17.96
C MET A 1 8.99 25.73 -17.21
N THR A 2 7.76 25.34 -17.50
CA THR A 2 7.19 24.07 -17.02
C THR A 2 7.69 22.99 -17.94
N ASP A 3 8.85 22.44 -17.64
CA ASP A 3 9.23 21.15 -18.20
C ASP A 3 8.15 20.14 -17.76
N SER A 4 7.55 19.46 -18.72
CA SER A 4 6.60 18.38 -18.45
C SER A 4 7.32 17.31 -17.65
N ILE A 5 6.73 16.85 -16.54
CA ILE A 5 7.30 15.76 -15.75
C ILE A 5 7.30 14.50 -16.62
N GLY A 6 8.46 13.88 -16.77
CA GLY A 6 8.63 12.68 -17.56
C GLY A 6 8.09 11.42 -16.85
N PRO A 7 7.79 10.35 -17.61
CA PRO A 7 7.27 9.09 -17.07
C PRO A 7 8.24 8.37 -16.11
N GLU A 8 9.52 8.76 -16.09
CA GLU A 8 10.52 8.27 -15.14
C GLU A 8 10.37 8.88 -13.74
N LEU A 9 9.61 9.98 -13.60
CA LEU A 9 9.39 10.69 -12.36
C LEU A 9 7.93 10.74 -11.92
N ALA A 10 6.98 10.38 -12.79
CA ALA A 10 5.56 10.37 -12.46
C ALA A 10 4.77 9.30 -13.22
N LEU A 11 3.66 8.89 -12.62
CA LEU A 11 2.78 7.83 -13.08
C LEU A 11 1.34 8.16 -12.68
N THR A 12 0.41 7.89 -13.58
CA THR A 12 -1.02 7.93 -13.30
C THR A 12 -1.59 6.52 -13.38
N VAL A 13 -2.15 6.04 -12.28
CA VAL A 13 -2.71 4.68 -12.18
C VAL A 13 -4.23 4.78 -12.03
N PRO A 14 -5.03 4.37 -13.03
CA PRO A 14 -6.44 4.11 -12.82
C PRO A 14 -6.59 2.85 -11.96
N GLY A 15 -7.58 2.81 -11.07
CA GLY A 15 -7.83 1.64 -10.25
C GLY A 15 -9.22 1.63 -9.65
N GLU A 16 -9.60 0.45 -9.17
CA GLU A 16 -10.81 0.26 -8.40
C GLU A 16 -10.54 0.46 -6.91
N TYR A 17 -11.57 0.94 -6.22
CA TYR A 17 -11.55 1.15 -4.78
C TYR A 17 -12.85 0.64 -4.18
N VAL A 18 -12.72 -0.41 -3.37
CA VAL A 18 -13.85 -1.09 -2.72
C VAL A 18 -13.62 -1.18 -1.22
N MET A 19 -14.69 -1.06 -0.47
CA MET A 19 -14.67 -1.26 0.98
C MET A 19 -15.19 -2.68 1.24
N VAL A 20 -14.31 -3.57 1.70
CA VAL A 20 -14.67 -4.95 2.02
C VAL A 20 -14.99 -5.03 3.52
N PRO A 21 -16.25 -5.27 3.93
CA PRO A 21 -16.58 -5.45 5.35
C PRO A 21 -15.68 -6.49 6.03
N LEU A 22 -15.30 -6.27 7.29
CA LEU A 22 -14.36 -7.16 7.99
C LEU A 22 -14.89 -8.60 8.11
N ASP A 23 -16.18 -8.78 8.36
CA ASP A 23 -16.84 -10.08 8.39
C ASP A 23 -16.77 -10.78 7.02
N LEU A 24 -16.98 -10.05 5.93
CA LEU A 24 -16.77 -10.60 4.59
C LEU A 24 -15.30 -10.98 4.39
N ALA A 25 -14.37 -10.08 4.71
CA ALA A 25 -12.93 -10.30 4.51
C ALA A 25 -12.43 -11.55 5.25
N GLU A 26 -12.83 -11.74 6.51
CA GLU A 26 -12.44 -12.91 7.32
C GLU A 26 -12.92 -14.24 6.70
N ASN A 27 -14.05 -14.23 6.01
CA ASN A 27 -14.62 -15.41 5.36
C ASN A 27 -14.07 -15.69 3.94
N LEU A 28 -13.35 -14.75 3.32
CA LEU A 28 -12.75 -14.94 1.99
C LEU A 28 -11.61 -15.97 1.99
N GLY A 29 -10.97 -16.20 3.14
CA GLY A 29 -9.80 -17.07 3.27
C GLY A 29 -10.09 -18.58 3.17
N GLU A 30 -11.37 -18.97 3.19
CA GLU A 30 -11.80 -20.37 3.09
C GLU A 30 -11.59 -20.91 1.67
N GLY A 31 -10.37 -21.38 1.37
CA GLY A 31 -10.03 -21.96 0.06
C GLY A 31 -8.68 -21.53 -0.52
N ALA A 32 -7.86 -20.80 0.25
CA ALA A 32 -6.50 -20.50 -0.17
C ALA A 32 -5.65 -21.78 -0.23
N ASP A 33 -5.18 -22.14 -1.43
CA ASP A 33 -4.30 -23.30 -1.63
C ASP A 33 -2.95 -23.17 -0.89
N ARG A 34 -2.58 -21.95 -0.49
CA ARG A 34 -1.28 -21.63 0.11
C ARG A 34 -1.39 -20.61 1.24
N PRO A 35 -0.58 -20.77 2.29
CA PRO A 35 -0.58 -19.85 3.41
C PRO A 35 -0.09 -18.47 2.99
N VAL A 36 -0.71 -17.44 3.56
CA VAL A 36 -0.23 -16.06 3.51
C VAL A 36 0.65 -15.81 4.73
N GLY A 37 1.85 -15.29 4.51
CA GLY A 37 2.77 -14.85 5.55
C GLY A 37 2.72 -13.33 5.77
N GLU A 38 3.21 -12.86 6.90
CA GLU A 38 3.45 -11.43 7.16
C GLU A 38 4.96 -11.16 7.20
N LEU A 39 5.40 -10.07 6.56
CA LEU A 39 6.80 -9.65 6.61
C LEU A 39 7.11 -8.95 7.93
N ASP A 40 8.32 -9.18 8.45
CA ASP A 40 8.83 -8.57 9.69
C ASP A 40 9.34 -7.13 9.50
N GLY A 41 9.44 -6.68 8.25
CA GLY A 41 9.72 -5.30 7.89
C GLY A 41 11.12 -5.00 7.39
N GLY A 42 12.02 -5.99 7.36
CA GLY A 42 13.31 -5.85 6.69
C GLY A 42 13.17 -5.72 5.16
N ALA A 43 14.27 -5.40 4.48
CA ALA A 43 14.30 -5.35 3.03
C ALA A 43 13.83 -6.67 2.40
N CYS A 44 12.99 -6.58 1.38
CA CYS A 44 12.51 -7.74 0.61
C CYS A 44 12.61 -7.40 -0.89
N PRO A 45 13.74 -7.73 -1.54
CA PRO A 45 13.95 -7.45 -2.96
C PRO A 45 12.86 -8.06 -3.85
N GLU A 46 12.35 -9.24 -3.50
CA GLU A 46 11.29 -9.94 -4.24
C GLU A 46 9.98 -9.14 -4.26
N LEU A 47 9.68 -8.41 -3.19
CA LEU A 47 8.52 -7.50 -3.13
C LEU A 47 8.72 -6.31 -4.08
N ALA A 48 9.91 -5.73 -4.12
CA ALA A 48 10.24 -4.66 -5.05
C ALA A 48 10.12 -5.14 -6.50
N GLU A 49 10.60 -6.34 -6.82
CA GLU A 49 10.46 -6.93 -8.16
C GLU A 49 9.01 -7.22 -8.54
N LEU A 50 8.21 -7.77 -7.62
CA LEU A 50 6.77 -7.96 -7.85
C LEU A 50 6.08 -6.62 -8.12
N ALA A 51 6.32 -5.63 -7.26
CA ALA A 51 5.75 -4.29 -7.40
C ALA A 51 6.15 -3.62 -8.72
N ARG A 52 7.41 -3.79 -9.16
CA ARG A 52 7.90 -3.32 -10.45
C ARG A 52 7.19 -3.99 -11.60
N ALA A 53 7.00 -5.31 -11.54
CA ALA A 53 6.27 -6.05 -12.57
C ALA A 53 4.79 -5.65 -12.65
N CYS A 54 4.16 -5.35 -11.52
CA CYS A 54 2.76 -4.92 -11.48
C CYS A 54 2.56 -3.45 -11.89
N ARG A 55 3.39 -2.53 -11.39
CA ARG A 55 3.10 -1.08 -11.43
C ARG A 55 4.29 -0.19 -11.84
N GLY A 56 5.43 -0.79 -12.16
CA GLY A 56 6.61 -0.09 -12.64
C GLY A 56 7.45 0.59 -11.55
N GLU A 57 8.57 1.16 -11.97
CA GLU A 57 9.63 1.68 -11.10
C GLU A 57 9.19 2.88 -10.25
N VAL A 58 8.37 3.78 -10.82
CA VAL A 58 7.87 4.96 -10.09
C VAL A 58 7.07 4.54 -8.86
N PHE A 59 6.24 3.49 -8.97
CA PHE A 59 5.47 2.97 -7.85
C PHE A 59 6.38 2.40 -6.75
N VAL A 60 7.37 1.59 -7.13
CA VAL A 60 8.34 0.98 -6.19
C VAL A 60 9.02 2.06 -5.35
N ARG A 61 9.58 3.08 -6.03
CA ARG A 61 10.33 4.17 -5.38
C ARG A 61 9.43 5.07 -4.55
N ALA A 62 8.21 5.36 -5.02
CA ALA A 62 7.26 6.22 -4.30
C ALA A 62 6.74 5.56 -3.02
N GLU A 63 6.47 4.26 -3.05
CA GLU A 63 6.02 3.49 -1.90
C GLU A 63 7.18 3.01 -1.00
N GLY A 64 8.43 3.30 -1.38
CA GLY A 64 9.65 2.92 -0.64
C GLY A 64 9.81 1.41 -0.49
N LEU A 65 9.42 0.64 -1.52
CA LEU A 65 9.55 -0.82 -1.53
C LEU A 65 10.98 -1.29 -1.85
N ASP A 66 11.83 -0.37 -2.30
CA ASP A 66 13.26 -0.52 -2.56
C ASP A 66 14.14 -0.15 -1.35
N ARG A 67 13.54 -0.01 -0.15
CA ARG A 67 14.21 0.44 1.08
C ARG A 67 14.11 -0.57 2.21
N ASP A 68 14.91 -0.35 3.25
CA ASP A 68 14.97 -1.22 4.43
C ASP A 68 13.76 -1.04 5.38
N ASP A 69 13.09 0.12 5.38
CA ASP A 69 11.94 0.38 6.27
C ASP A 69 10.61 0.11 5.56
N LEU A 70 10.32 -1.18 5.31
CA LEU A 70 9.10 -1.56 4.61
C LEU A 70 7.83 -1.29 5.43
N LEU A 71 7.87 -1.25 6.76
CA LEU A 71 6.66 -1.06 7.59
C LEU A 71 6.43 0.40 8.00
N LEU A 72 7.26 1.33 7.51
CA LEU A 72 7.19 2.76 7.78
C LEU A 72 7.44 3.12 9.25
N HIS A 73 8.34 2.40 9.94
CA HIS A 73 8.70 2.65 11.33
C HIS A 73 9.19 4.08 11.57
N ASP A 74 9.99 4.66 10.66
CA ASP A 74 10.50 6.02 10.79
C ASP A 74 9.37 7.05 10.75
N VAL A 75 8.42 6.85 9.84
CA VAL A 75 7.25 7.71 9.71
C VAL A 75 6.32 7.53 10.91
N ASP A 76 6.09 6.29 11.37
CA ASP A 76 5.25 6.01 12.54
C ASP A 76 5.83 6.69 13.79
N ARG A 77 7.15 6.66 13.98
CA ARG A 77 7.83 7.34 15.10
C ARG A 77 7.52 8.84 15.11
N LEU A 78 7.49 9.50 13.96
CA LEU A 78 7.14 10.91 13.87
C LEU A 78 5.68 11.19 14.19
N TYR A 79 4.76 10.35 13.69
CA TYR A 79 3.34 10.49 13.98
C TYR A 79 3.06 10.28 15.48
N ARG A 80 3.76 9.35 16.12
CA ARG A 80 3.64 9.09 17.57
C ARG A 80 4.02 10.30 18.44
N LEU A 81 4.87 11.22 17.95
CA LEU A 81 5.22 12.45 18.69
C LEU A 81 4.02 13.34 18.97
N VAL A 82 2.94 13.20 18.20
CA VAL A 82 1.70 13.97 18.34
C VAL A 82 0.50 13.08 18.66
N GLY A 83 0.74 11.86 19.16
CA GLY A 83 -0.32 10.91 19.54
C GLY A 83 -1.01 10.22 18.36
N LEU A 84 -0.44 10.28 17.17
CA LEU A 84 -0.97 9.66 15.96
C LEU A 84 -0.17 8.40 15.59
N ARG A 85 -0.69 7.63 14.63
CA ARG A 85 -0.02 6.44 14.07
C ARG A 85 -0.03 6.51 12.55
N ARG A 86 1.06 6.05 11.93
CA ARG A 86 1.17 5.85 10.49
C ARG A 86 2.12 4.70 10.20
N HIS A 87 1.60 3.56 9.78
CA HIS A 87 2.40 2.35 9.55
C HIS A 87 1.85 1.56 8.36
N ARG A 88 2.62 0.58 7.91
CA ARG A 88 2.22 -0.41 6.90
C ARG A 88 2.43 -1.81 7.48
N ARG A 89 1.49 -2.72 7.24
CA ARG A 89 1.69 -4.17 7.41
C ARG A 89 1.70 -4.81 6.02
N ILE A 90 2.51 -5.85 5.83
CA ILE A 90 2.70 -6.46 4.52
C ILE A 90 2.46 -7.95 4.61
N PHE A 91 1.49 -8.41 3.82
CA PHE A 91 1.14 -9.81 3.72
C PHE A 91 1.58 -10.33 2.35
N VAL A 92 2.13 -11.54 2.30
CA VAL A 92 2.77 -12.10 1.11
C VAL A 92 2.35 -13.54 0.88
N GLN A 93 2.24 -13.92 -0.39
CA GLN A 93 2.00 -15.30 -0.82
C GLN A 93 3.08 -15.75 -1.79
N TYR A 94 3.73 -16.87 -1.46
CA TYR A 94 4.76 -17.52 -2.27
C TYR A 94 4.21 -18.76 -2.97
N ASP A 95 4.75 -19.10 -4.15
CA ASP A 95 4.50 -20.40 -4.78
C ASP A 95 5.37 -21.52 -4.20
N ALA A 96 5.33 -22.73 -4.80
CA ALA A 96 6.03 -23.91 -4.27
C ALA A 96 7.52 -23.85 -4.51
N THR A 97 7.94 -22.99 -5.44
CA THR A 97 9.35 -22.75 -5.74
C THR A 97 9.95 -21.68 -4.84
N GLY A 98 9.14 -21.06 -3.98
CA GLY A 98 9.56 -19.97 -3.10
C GLY A 98 9.54 -18.61 -3.78
N ARG A 99 8.93 -18.48 -4.97
CA ARG A 99 8.80 -17.19 -5.66
C ARG A 99 7.59 -16.44 -5.14
N LEU A 100 7.76 -15.14 -4.88
CA LEU A 100 6.68 -14.25 -4.47
C LEU A 100 5.69 -14.07 -5.64
N ARG A 101 4.41 -14.36 -5.41
CA ARG A 101 3.35 -14.29 -6.43
C ARG A 101 2.36 -13.17 -6.16
N ALA A 102 2.12 -12.83 -4.91
CA ALA A 102 1.19 -11.77 -4.56
C ALA A 102 1.52 -11.15 -3.21
N ALA A 103 1.12 -9.90 -3.00
CA ALA A 103 1.28 -9.18 -1.75
C ALA A 103 0.14 -8.20 -1.48
N ALA A 104 -0.20 -7.98 -0.22
CA ALA A 104 -1.08 -6.92 0.24
C ALA A 104 -0.33 -5.96 1.15
N LEU A 105 -0.36 -4.68 0.80
CA LEU A 105 0.23 -3.56 1.53
C LEU A 105 -0.89 -2.86 2.30
N ALA A 106 -1.09 -3.26 3.55
CA ALA A 106 -2.12 -2.70 4.42
C ALA A 106 -1.61 -1.42 5.11
N TYR A 107 -2.00 -0.26 4.59
CA TYR A 107 -1.65 1.02 5.19
C TYR A 107 -2.60 1.36 6.33
N ARG A 108 -2.06 1.98 7.38
CA ARG A 108 -2.83 2.57 8.47
C ARG A 108 -2.31 3.97 8.76
N GLY A 109 -3.22 4.92 8.82
CA GLY A 109 -2.96 6.32 9.12
C GLY A 109 -4.11 6.93 9.91
N PRO A 110 -3.99 8.20 10.34
CA PRO A 110 -5.03 8.86 11.10
C PRO A 110 -6.30 9.07 10.27
N LEU A 111 -7.46 8.85 10.87
CA LEU A 111 -8.76 9.13 10.26
C LEU A 111 -8.96 10.65 10.08
N GLY A 112 -9.65 11.05 9.02
CA GLY A 112 -10.13 12.42 8.84
C GLY A 112 -9.22 13.37 8.07
N PHE A 113 -8.02 12.96 7.65
CA PHE A 113 -7.22 13.74 6.70
C PHE A 113 -7.66 13.56 5.24
N ASN A 114 -8.41 12.49 4.96
CA ASN A 114 -8.98 12.17 3.66
C ASN A 114 -10.25 11.33 3.84
N PHE A 115 -11.36 11.82 3.27
CA PHE A 115 -12.66 11.14 3.36
C PHE A 115 -12.72 9.88 2.48
N SER A 116 -11.80 9.71 1.53
CA SER A 116 -11.67 8.47 0.76
C SER A 116 -10.82 7.41 1.45
N PHE A 117 -10.23 7.71 2.62
CA PHE A 117 -9.39 6.80 3.41
C PHE A 117 -8.19 6.19 2.66
N LEU A 118 -7.68 6.85 1.62
CA LEU A 118 -6.55 6.32 0.82
C LEU A 118 -5.25 6.15 1.61
N GLU A 119 -5.07 6.87 2.71
CA GLU A 119 -3.94 6.69 3.64
C GLU A 119 -4.08 5.42 4.48
N ASN A 120 -5.29 4.83 4.49
CA ASN A 120 -5.60 3.55 5.13
C ASN A 120 -5.83 2.43 4.11
N ARG A 121 -5.63 2.66 2.81
CA ARG A 121 -5.90 1.65 1.78
C ARG A 121 -5.09 0.37 1.99
N CYS A 122 -5.59 -0.74 1.47
CA CYS A 122 -4.89 -1.99 1.26
C CYS A 122 -4.56 -2.08 -0.24
N ASP A 123 -3.31 -1.83 -0.62
CA ASP A 123 -2.85 -2.00 -2.00
C ASP A 123 -2.53 -3.46 -2.25
N VAL A 124 -3.21 -4.11 -3.21
CA VAL A 124 -2.91 -5.49 -3.59
C VAL A 124 -2.08 -5.54 -4.88
N LEU A 125 -1.04 -6.35 -4.84
CA LEU A 125 -0.13 -6.66 -5.95
C LEU A 125 -0.28 -8.15 -6.28
N VAL A 126 -0.67 -8.45 -7.51
CA VAL A 126 -0.82 -9.83 -8.01
C VAL A 126 0.08 -9.98 -9.22
N SER A 127 0.90 -11.03 -9.23
CA SER A 127 1.81 -11.29 -10.33
C SER A 127 1.04 -11.39 -11.65
N PRO A 128 1.48 -10.68 -12.71
CA PRO A 128 0.82 -10.71 -14.02
C PRO A 128 0.92 -12.07 -14.73
N GLU A 129 1.67 -13.02 -14.18
CA GLU A 129 1.79 -14.39 -14.68
C GLU A 129 0.72 -15.34 -14.13
N LEU A 130 -0.08 -14.90 -13.15
CA LEU A 130 -1.19 -15.68 -12.62
C LEU A 130 -2.37 -15.62 -13.60
N ASP A 131 -3.07 -16.74 -13.76
CA ASP A 131 -4.36 -16.71 -14.45
C ASP A 131 -5.43 -16.02 -13.58
N GLU A 132 -6.57 -15.68 -14.18
CA GLU A 132 -7.66 -14.96 -13.50
C GLU A 132 -8.15 -15.68 -12.23
N THR A 133 -8.19 -17.02 -12.25
CA THR A 133 -8.67 -17.81 -11.11
C THR A 133 -7.64 -17.81 -9.99
N GLU A 134 -6.37 -17.98 -10.34
CA GLU A 134 -5.26 -17.90 -9.39
C GLU A 134 -5.12 -16.50 -8.78
N ALA A 135 -5.23 -15.46 -9.61
CA ALA A 135 -5.20 -14.06 -9.20
C ALA A 135 -6.32 -13.77 -8.20
N GLN A 136 -7.52 -14.27 -8.45
CA GLN A 136 -8.65 -14.06 -7.56
C GLN A 136 -8.50 -14.84 -6.24
N ARG A 137 -7.99 -16.08 -6.27
CA ARG A 137 -7.68 -16.82 -5.03
C ARG A 137 -6.61 -16.11 -4.20
N ALA A 138 -5.60 -15.55 -4.85
CA ALA A 138 -4.56 -14.77 -4.18
C ALA A 138 -5.15 -13.48 -3.55
N LEU A 139 -6.00 -12.76 -4.29
CA LEU A 139 -6.70 -11.56 -3.81
C LEU A 139 -7.54 -11.87 -2.56
N ASP A 140 -8.38 -12.90 -2.63
CA ASP A 140 -9.25 -13.31 -1.51
C ASP A 140 -8.42 -13.69 -0.27
N ALA A 141 -7.36 -14.49 -0.44
CA ALA A 141 -6.47 -14.91 0.65
C ALA A 141 -5.73 -13.73 1.29
N LEU A 142 -5.26 -12.79 0.47
CA LEU A 142 -4.55 -11.60 0.94
C LEU A 142 -5.46 -10.63 1.66
N ILE A 143 -6.69 -10.41 1.18
CA ILE A 143 -7.67 -9.57 1.86
C ILE A 143 -8.05 -10.17 3.22
N ALA A 144 -8.24 -11.48 3.27
CA ALA A 144 -8.51 -12.19 4.52
C ALA A 144 -7.38 -12.00 5.54
N ALA A 145 -6.12 -12.16 5.12
CA ALA A 145 -4.97 -11.91 6.00
C ALA A 145 -4.87 -10.42 6.41
N ALA A 146 -5.05 -9.52 5.45
CA ALA A 146 -4.97 -8.08 5.66
C ALA A 146 -6.06 -7.55 6.60
N SER A 147 -7.22 -8.21 6.70
CA SER A 147 -8.29 -7.86 7.65
C SER A 147 -7.78 -7.68 9.09
N THR A 148 -6.76 -8.47 9.49
CA THR A 148 -6.14 -8.37 10.81
C THR A 148 -5.48 -7.01 11.06
N ALA A 149 -5.05 -6.31 10.01
CA ALA A 149 -4.50 -4.96 10.08
C ALA A 149 -5.58 -3.87 10.22
N TYR A 150 -6.86 -4.23 10.13
CA TYR A 150 -7.99 -3.29 10.15
C TYR A 150 -9.00 -3.58 11.27
N LYS A 151 -8.72 -4.53 12.18
CA LYS A 151 -9.65 -4.88 13.28
C LYS A 151 -10.04 -3.72 14.20
N ASP A 152 -9.13 -2.76 14.38
CA ASP A 152 -9.34 -1.53 15.16
C ASP A 152 -9.54 -0.30 14.25
N PHE A 153 -9.91 -0.50 12.99
CA PHE A 153 -10.23 0.57 12.05
C PHE A 153 -11.72 0.90 12.13
N GLU A 154 -12.04 2.13 12.55
CA GLU A 154 -13.43 2.57 12.83
C GLU A 154 -14.44 2.25 11.72
N PRO A 155 -14.12 2.40 10.41
CA PRO A 155 -15.06 2.02 9.34
C PRO A 155 -15.45 0.53 9.29
N GLY A 156 -14.76 -0.36 10.01
CA GLY A 156 -15.13 -1.78 10.08
C GLY A 156 -14.94 -2.54 8.77
N CYS A 157 -14.00 -2.10 7.92
CA CYS A 157 -13.76 -2.67 6.59
C CYS A 157 -12.27 -2.64 6.20
N VAL A 158 -11.90 -3.42 5.19
CA VAL A 158 -10.64 -3.31 4.46
C VAL A 158 -10.86 -2.43 3.22
N PRO A 159 -10.28 -1.22 3.16
CA PRO A 159 -10.34 -0.35 1.98
C PRO A 159 -9.38 -0.83 0.88
N VAL A 160 -9.82 -1.69 -0.03
CA VAL A 160 -8.94 -2.32 -1.04
C VAL A 160 -8.77 -1.42 -2.26
N ALA A 161 -7.52 -1.24 -2.69
CA ALA A 161 -7.14 -0.53 -3.91
C ALA A 161 -6.31 -1.44 -4.83
N GLY A 162 -6.65 -1.49 -6.10
CA GLY A 162 -6.01 -2.42 -7.04
C GLY A 162 -6.42 -2.21 -8.48
N GLU A 163 -5.66 -2.86 -9.36
CA GLU A 163 -5.92 -2.92 -10.80
C GLU A 163 -6.62 -4.24 -11.19
N THR A 164 -6.59 -5.24 -10.31
CA THR A 164 -7.35 -6.48 -10.47
C THR A 164 -8.85 -6.18 -10.38
N PRO A 165 -9.68 -6.72 -11.29
CA PRO A 165 -11.13 -6.54 -11.25
C PRO A 165 -11.72 -6.95 -9.89
N MET A 166 -12.51 -6.06 -9.28
CA MET A 166 -13.11 -6.29 -7.96
C MET A 166 -14.60 -6.66 -8.04
N ASP A 167 -15.15 -6.87 -9.24
CA ASP A 167 -16.55 -7.25 -9.47
C ASP A 167 -17.00 -8.44 -8.62
N ARG A 168 -16.10 -9.40 -8.37
CA ARG A 168 -16.40 -10.54 -7.49
C ARG A 168 -16.57 -10.10 -6.04
N LEU A 169 -15.70 -9.23 -5.52
CA LEU A 169 -15.83 -8.70 -4.16
C LEU A 169 -17.12 -7.92 -4.01
N VAL A 170 -17.48 -7.10 -5.01
CA VAL A 170 -18.74 -6.35 -5.03
C VAL A 170 -19.95 -7.31 -5.02
N ARG A 171 -19.93 -8.36 -5.85
CA ARG A 171 -20.97 -9.40 -5.83
C ARG A 171 -21.05 -10.17 -4.51
N ALA A 172 -19.93 -10.28 -3.80
CA ALA A 172 -19.86 -10.91 -2.49
C ALA A 172 -20.30 -9.97 -1.33
N GLY A 173 -20.58 -8.70 -1.61
CA GLY A 173 -21.08 -7.74 -0.63
C GLY A 173 -20.13 -6.59 -0.28
N ALA A 174 -18.98 -6.46 -0.97
CA ALA A 174 -18.13 -5.29 -0.83
C ALA A 174 -18.81 -4.04 -1.44
N GLU A 175 -18.59 -2.89 -0.83
CA GLU A 175 -19.11 -1.62 -1.31
C GLU A 175 -18.16 -1.02 -2.35
N ALA A 176 -18.62 -0.90 -3.59
CA ALA A 176 -17.92 -0.12 -4.60
C ALA A 176 -18.04 1.36 -4.27
N VAL A 177 -16.92 2.03 -4.05
CA VAL A 177 -16.94 3.47 -3.73
C VAL A 177 -17.03 4.26 -5.03
N ARG A 178 -15.94 4.38 -5.78
CA ARG A 178 -15.82 5.06 -7.09
C ARG A 178 -14.54 4.58 -7.80
N PRO A 179 -14.48 4.66 -9.14
CA PRO A 179 -13.21 4.59 -9.86
C PRO A 179 -12.29 5.69 -9.35
N TYR A 180 -11.04 5.34 -9.02
CA TYR A 180 -10.05 6.30 -8.56
C TYR A 180 -8.89 6.36 -9.54
N THR A 181 -8.33 7.56 -9.73
CA THR A 181 -7.10 7.73 -10.49
C THR A 181 -6.06 8.30 -9.57
N ARG A 182 -5.01 7.51 -9.30
CA ARG A 182 -3.91 7.91 -8.43
C ARG A 182 -2.80 8.52 -9.29
N ALA A 183 -2.51 9.79 -9.07
CA ALA A 183 -1.30 10.43 -9.57
C ALA A 183 -0.17 10.24 -8.54
N ILE A 184 0.94 9.66 -8.98
CA ILE A 184 2.13 9.42 -8.19
C ILE A 184 3.26 10.22 -8.84
N TRP A 185 4.02 10.97 -8.05
CA TRP A 185 5.25 11.60 -8.51
C TRP A 185 6.34 11.43 -7.46
N LEU A 186 7.56 11.26 -7.96
CA LEU A 186 8.75 11.22 -7.14
C LEU A 186 9.14 12.63 -6.72
N ALA A 187 10.01 12.72 -5.73
CA ALA A 187 10.39 14.01 -5.20
C ALA A 187 11.13 14.91 -6.20
N GLU A 188 11.87 14.25 -7.07
CA GLU A 188 12.67 14.81 -8.14
C GLU A 188 11.81 15.50 -9.20
N ALA A 189 10.52 15.16 -9.28
CA ALA A 189 9.57 15.88 -10.13
C ALA A 189 9.34 17.33 -9.65
N TYR A 190 9.44 17.57 -8.33
CA TYR A 190 9.20 18.89 -7.71
C TYR A 190 10.20 19.16 -6.56
N PRO A 191 11.49 19.34 -6.87
CA PRO A 191 12.54 19.40 -5.85
C PRO A 191 12.38 20.59 -4.90
N ASP A 192 11.87 21.72 -5.37
CA ASP A 192 11.67 22.91 -4.53
C ASP A 192 10.52 22.73 -3.52
N VAL A 193 9.43 22.07 -3.93
CA VAL A 193 8.30 21.74 -3.04
C VAL A 193 8.79 20.80 -1.93
N HIS A 194 9.53 19.76 -2.29
CA HIS A 194 10.06 18.82 -1.30
C HIS A 194 11.10 19.45 -0.37
N ARG A 195 11.97 20.33 -0.89
CA ARG A 195 12.89 21.10 -0.05
C ARG A 195 12.16 22.00 0.94
N HIS A 196 11.03 22.60 0.54
CA HIS A 196 10.18 23.38 1.43
C HIS A 196 9.57 22.51 2.53
N ILE A 197 9.01 21.34 2.17
CA ILE A 197 8.46 20.38 3.13
C ILE A 197 9.53 19.94 4.13
N ASP A 198 10.73 19.61 3.67
CA ASP A 198 11.83 19.19 4.55
C ASP A 198 12.24 20.28 5.54
N ARG A 199 12.28 21.54 5.11
CA ARG A 199 12.54 22.70 5.98
C ARG A 199 11.41 22.90 6.99
N LEU A 200 10.15 22.71 6.58
CA LEU A 200 9.00 22.78 7.47
C LEU A 200 9.13 21.71 8.57
N TYR A 201 9.36 20.45 8.21
CA TYR A 201 9.57 19.36 9.19
C TYR A 201 10.74 19.66 10.12
N ALA A 202 11.90 20.08 9.59
CA ALA A 202 13.05 20.45 10.42
C ALA A 202 12.70 21.55 11.44
N SER A 203 11.96 22.59 11.02
CA SER A 203 11.55 23.70 11.88
C SER A 203 10.54 23.30 12.96
N ARG A 204 9.65 22.33 12.64
CA ARG A 204 8.57 21.88 13.54
C ARG A 204 9.05 20.83 14.53
N LEU A 205 9.93 19.93 14.09
CA LEU A 205 10.48 18.89 14.95
C LEU A 205 11.43 19.47 16.00
N ARG A 206 12.18 20.54 15.72
CA ARG A 206 13.10 21.20 16.69
C ARG A 206 13.96 20.20 17.51
N GLY A 207 14.44 19.13 16.87
CA GLY A 207 15.24 18.09 17.51
C GLY A 207 14.45 16.97 18.22
N ARG A 208 13.11 17.00 18.22
CA ARG A 208 12.24 15.94 18.77
C ARG A 208 12.17 14.67 17.89
N GLY A 209 12.74 14.72 16.69
CA GLY A 209 12.75 13.61 15.73
C GLY A 209 13.56 13.95 14.47
N GLN A 210 13.79 12.96 13.62
CA GLN A 210 14.50 13.10 12.33
C GLN A 210 13.51 12.97 11.17
N ASN A 211 13.70 13.75 10.10
CA ASN A 211 12.88 13.63 8.89
C ASN A 211 13.28 12.35 8.12
N PRO A 212 12.36 11.41 7.83
CA PRO A 212 12.70 10.09 7.30
C PRO A 212 13.25 10.19 5.87
N ARG A 213 12.87 11.24 5.13
CA ARG A 213 13.39 11.53 3.79
C ARG A 213 14.87 11.93 3.77
N ARG A 214 15.47 12.21 4.92
CA ARG A 214 16.91 12.53 5.04
C ARG A 214 17.77 11.32 5.38
N ASN A 215 17.18 10.14 5.60
CA ASN A 215 17.97 8.90 5.66
C ASN A 215 18.38 8.53 4.23
N PRO A 216 19.70 8.34 3.97
CA PRO A 216 20.21 7.95 2.66
C PRO A 216 19.64 6.61 2.20
#